data_AF-A0A1F9A614-F1
#
_entry.id   AF-A0A1F9A614-F1
#
_cell.length_a   1.000
_cell.length_b   1.000
_cell.length_c   1.000
_cell.angle_alpha   90.00
_cell.angle_beta   90.00
_cell.angle_gamma   90.00
#
_symmetry.space_group_name_H-M   'P 1'
#
loop_
_entity.id
_entity.type
_entity.pdbx_description
1 polymer ?
#
loop_
_entity_poly.entity_id
_entity_poly.type
_entity_poly.pdbx_seq_one_letter_code
_entity_poly.pdbx_strand_id
1 'polypeptide(L)'
;MVVDDLFKFTSFMVHEEPSIRVNQSTCAGCDHKACTFVCPARCYQWNEERRRIDFAYEQCLECGTCLLICDRGALDWNYPVGGFGVRFRLT
;
A
#
# COMPACT_ATOMS: atom_id res chain seq x y z
N MET A 1 -6.70 -8.78 12.89
CA MET A 1 -7.29 -8.25 11.63
C MET A 1 -7.47 -9.42 10.69
N VAL A 2 -8.69 -9.70 10.25
CA VAL A 2 -9.00 -10.87 9.39
C VAL A 2 -8.77 -10.45 7.93
N VAL A 3 -7.49 -10.36 7.54
CA VAL A 3 -7.11 -9.96 6.17
C VAL A 3 -7.56 -11.00 5.14
N ASP A 4 -7.67 -12.27 5.55
CA ASP A 4 -8.04 -13.40 4.69
C ASP A 4 -9.47 -13.28 4.13
N ASP A 5 -10.35 -12.54 4.81
CA ASP A 5 -11.73 -12.30 4.37
C ASP A 5 -11.87 -11.07 3.47
N LEU A 6 -10.82 -10.26 3.30
CA LEU A 6 -10.87 -9.02 2.49
C LEU A 6 -11.31 -9.32 1.06
N PHE A 7 -10.82 -10.42 0.48
CA PHE A 7 -11.14 -10.84 -0.89
C PHE A 7 -12.59 -11.30 -1.06
N LYS A 8 -13.33 -11.57 0.03
CA LYS A 8 -14.76 -11.88 -0.04
C LYS A 8 -15.60 -10.65 -0.36
N PHE A 9 -15.20 -9.48 0.14
CA PHE A 9 -15.99 -8.25 0.09
C PHE A 9 -15.37 -7.18 -0.83
N THR A 10 -14.20 -7.45 -1.40
CA THR A 10 -13.50 -6.50 -2.27
C THR A 10 -13.09 -7.17 -3.58
N SER A 11 -13.06 -6.38 -4.64
CA SER A 11 -12.39 -6.72 -5.90
C SER A 11 -11.58 -5.52 -6.37
N PHE A 12 -10.58 -5.73 -7.21
CA PHE A 12 -9.68 -4.67 -7.67
C PHE A 12 -9.68 -4.59 -9.19
N MET A 13 -9.69 -3.37 -9.73
CA MET A 13 -9.41 -3.11 -11.14
C MET A 13 -8.06 -2.40 -11.21
N VAL A 14 -7.01 -3.10 -11.62
CA VAL A 14 -5.63 -2.59 -11.58
C VAL A 14 -5.32 -1.80 -12.85
N HIS A 15 -4.77 -0.61 -12.69
CA HIS A 15 -4.27 0.20 -13.80
C HIS A 15 -2.81 -0.20 -14.11
N GLU A 16 -2.38 -0.08 -15.37
CA GLU A 16 -1.00 -0.42 -15.79
C GLU A 16 0.04 0.40 -15.04
N GLU A 17 -0.23 1.70 -14.87
CA GLU A 17 0.60 2.59 -14.06
C GLU A 17 0.17 2.62 -12.59
N PRO A 18 1.11 2.48 -11.64
CA PRO A 18 0.81 2.55 -10.21
C PRO A 18 0.48 3.98 -9.78
N SER A 19 -0.60 4.14 -9.01
CA SER A 19 -1.00 5.43 -8.45
C SER A 19 -0.20 5.83 -7.20
N ILE A 20 0.53 4.87 -6.62
CA ILE A 20 1.39 5.08 -5.45
C ILE A 20 2.80 4.61 -5.79
N ARG A 21 3.81 5.46 -5.57
CA ARG A 21 5.22 5.11 -5.73
C ARG A 21 5.96 5.29 -4.41
N VAL A 22 6.85 4.34 -4.12
CA VAL A 22 7.65 4.32 -2.87
C VAL A 22 9.09 4.68 -3.20
N ASN A 23 9.60 5.74 -2.55
CA ASN A 23 11.00 6.12 -2.64
C ASN A 23 11.86 5.18 -1.78
N GLN A 24 12.52 4.24 -2.45
CA GLN A 24 13.30 3.18 -1.80
C GLN A 24 14.55 3.71 -1.08
N SER A 25 15.19 4.78 -1.58
CA SER A 25 16.38 5.34 -0.92
C SER A 25 16.00 6.01 0.40
N THR A 26 14.86 6.71 0.46
CA THR A 26 14.31 7.25 1.70
C THR A 26 13.92 6.11 2.67
N CYS A 27 13.30 5.04 2.18
CA CYS A 27 12.90 3.90 3.00
C CYS A 27 14.08 3.08 3.57
N ALA A 28 15.23 3.05 2.90
CA ALA A 28 16.39 2.28 3.35
C ALA A 28 16.94 2.74 4.72
N GLY A 29 16.73 4.02 5.06
CA GLY A 29 17.07 4.62 6.36
C GLY A 29 15.86 4.79 7.29
N CYS A 30 14.73 4.13 7.02
CA CYS A 30 13.59 4.12 7.93
C CYS A 30 13.74 2.96 8.92
N ASP A 31 13.89 3.31 10.20
CA ASP A 31 14.13 2.32 11.27
C ASP A 31 12.83 1.65 11.74
N HIS A 32 11.75 2.43 11.87
CA HIS A 32 10.47 1.94 12.40
C HIS A 32 9.62 1.22 11.35
N LYS A 33 9.73 1.59 10.07
CA LYS A 33 8.94 1.04 8.94
C LYS A 33 7.47 0.83 9.28
N ALA A 34 6.86 1.82 9.93
CA ALA A 34 5.51 1.72 10.47
C ALA A 34 4.46 1.31 9.42
N CYS A 35 4.68 1.65 8.14
CA CYS A 35 3.83 1.25 7.01
C CYS A 35 3.60 -0.28 6.90
N THR A 36 4.56 -1.11 7.33
CA THR A 36 4.44 -2.58 7.30
C THR A 36 3.49 -3.13 8.37
N PHE A 37 3.23 -2.37 9.43
CA PHE A 37 2.37 -2.78 10.55
C PHE A 37 0.95 -2.21 10.44
N VAL A 38 0.82 -0.99 9.91
CA VAL A 38 -0.44 -0.22 9.92
C VAL A 38 -1.26 -0.39 8.65
N CYS A 39 -0.70 -0.93 7.57
CA CYS A 39 -1.43 -1.13 6.33
C CYS A 39 -2.47 -2.26 6.50
N PRO A 40 -3.79 -1.97 6.38
CA PRO A 40 -4.82 -2.97 6.63
C PRO A 40 -4.83 -4.09 5.59
N ALA A 41 -4.37 -3.81 4.37
CA ALA A 41 -4.25 -4.78 3.28
C ALA A 41 -2.86 -5.42 3.16
N ARG A 42 -1.94 -5.13 4.10
CA ARG A 42 -0.56 -5.65 4.10
C ARG A 42 0.20 -5.41 2.78
N CYS A 43 -0.04 -4.27 2.13
CA CYS A 43 0.63 -3.92 0.87
C CYS A 43 2.15 -3.71 1.01
N TYR A 44 2.67 -3.52 2.23
CA TYR A 44 4.08 -3.19 2.47
C TYR A 44 4.78 -4.31 3.23
N GLN A 45 5.91 -4.77 2.71
CA GLN A 45 6.79 -5.72 3.38
C GLN A 45 8.24 -5.22 3.33
N TRP A 46 8.97 -5.37 4.44
CA TRP A 46 10.40 -5.11 4.44
C TRP A 46 11.16 -6.33 3.93
N ASN A 47 12.04 -6.09 2.96
CA ASN A 47 12.97 -7.08 2.44
C ASN A 47 14.35 -6.84 3.05
N GLU A 48 14.74 -7.68 4.02
CA GLU A 48 16.02 -7.55 4.73
C GLU A 48 17.22 -7.71 3.79
N GLU A 49 17.18 -8.69 2.89
CA GLU A 49 18.28 -8.99 1.97
C GLU A 49 18.55 -7.83 1.00
N ARG A 50 17.49 -7.26 0.43
CA ARG A 50 17.57 -6.14 -0.54
C ARG A 50 17.58 -4.78 0.13
N ARG A 51 17.43 -4.71 1.46
CA ARG A 51 17.30 -3.48 2.25
C ARG A 51 16.30 -2.47 1.67
N ARG A 52 15.11 -2.94 1.28
CA ARG A 52 14.08 -2.12 0.62
C ARG A 52 12.66 -2.54 1.02
N ILE A 53 11.69 -1.71 0.67
CA ILE A 53 10.27 -2.02 0.84
C ILE A 53 9.74 -2.68 -0.44
N ASP A 54 9.29 -3.93 -0.34
CA ASP A 54 8.47 -4.54 -1.37
C ASP A 54 7.01 -4.06 -1.17
N PHE A 55 6.42 -3.51 -2.23
CA PHE A 55 5.11 -2.84 -2.20
C PHE A 55 4.18 -3.39 -3.28
N ALA A 56 3.01 -3.89 -2.87
CA ALA A 56 1.95 -4.39 -3.74
C ALA A 56 0.79 -3.38 -3.79
N TYR A 57 0.83 -2.48 -4.77
CA TYR A 57 -0.16 -1.41 -4.93
C TYR A 57 -1.52 -1.94 -5.42
N GLU A 58 -1.53 -3.11 -6.06
CA GLU A 58 -2.69 -3.75 -6.69
C GLU A 58 -3.77 -4.13 -5.68
N GLN A 59 -3.40 -4.26 -4.41
CA GLN A 59 -4.28 -4.62 -3.29
C GLN A 59 -4.56 -3.43 -2.36
N CYS A 60 -4.20 -2.21 -2.78
CA CYS A 60 -4.40 -1.01 -1.97
C CYS A 60 -5.90 -0.71 -1.78
N LEU A 61 -6.31 -0.49 -0.52
CA LEU A 61 -7.68 -0.10 -0.17
C LEU A 61 -7.93 1.41 -0.24
N GLU A 62 -6.96 2.19 -0.73
CA GLU A 62 -7.07 3.64 -0.88
C GLU A 62 -7.32 4.41 0.43
N CYS A 63 -7.05 3.77 1.58
CA CYS A 63 -7.35 4.32 2.91
C CYS A 63 -6.41 5.46 3.37
N GLY A 64 -5.25 5.64 2.73
CA GLY A 64 -4.30 6.71 3.07
C GLY A 64 -3.51 6.55 4.37
N THR A 65 -3.68 5.48 5.14
CA THR A 65 -2.95 5.29 6.42
C THR A 65 -1.43 5.35 6.25
N CYS A 66 -0.90 4.77 5.17
CA CYS A 66 0.52 4.81 4.85
C CYS A 66 1.04 6.23 4.58
N LEU A 67 0.22 7.09 3.96
CA LEU A 67 0.55 8.49 3.70
C LEU A 67 0.68 9.26 5.02
N LEU A 68 -0.25 9.05 5.95
CA LEU A 68 -0.27 9.76 7.23
C LEU A 68 0.85 9.34 8.17
N ILE A 69 1.20 8.04 8.20
CA ILE A 69 2.19 7.51 9.13
C ILE A 69 3.64 7.67 8.65
N CYS A 70 3.84 7.95 7.36
CA CYS A 70 5.18 8.08 6.78
C CYS A 70 5.74 9.49 7.05
N ASP A 71 6.37 9.65 8.20
CA ASP A 71 7.10 10.87 8.60
C ASP A 71 8.35 11.17 7.75
N ARG A 72 8.78 10.22 6.91
CA ARG A 72 9.90 10.39 5.97
C ARG A 72 9.50 11.01 4.62
N GLY A 73 8.20 11.16 4.34
CA GLY A 73 7.73 11.66 3.03
C GLY A 73 8.13 10.77 1.85
N ALA A 74 8.20 9.45 2.06
CA ALA A 74 8.70 8.50 1.05
C ALA A 74 7.64 8.08 0.00
N LEU A 75 6.41 8.58 0.10
CA LEU A 75 5.29 8.19 -0.75
C LEU A 75 4.92 9.33 -1.70
N ASP A 76 4.98 9.07 -2.99
CA ASP A 76 4.17 9.78 -3.98
C ASP A 76 2.83 9.04 -4.05
N TRP A 77 1.81 9.58 -3.40
CA TRP A 77 0.53 8.91 -3.17
C TRP A 77 -0.57 9.65 -3.91
N ASN A 78 -1.25 8.94 -4.81
CA ASN A 78 -2.46 9.42 -5.47
C ASN A 78 -3.54 8.34 -5.45
N TYR A 79 -4.79 8.78 -5.55
CA TYR A 79 -5.87 7.86 -5.87
C TYR A 79 -5.66 7.24 -7.26
N PRO A 80 -6.12 6.00 -7.48
CA PRO A 80 -6.16 5.41 -8.82
C PRO A 80 -6.95 6.27 -9.80
N VAL A 81 -6.66 6.11 -11.09
CA VAL A 81 -7.45 6.73 -12.16
C VAL A 81 -8.91 6.28 -12.03
N GLY A 82 -9.85 7.16 -12.35
CA GLY A 82 -11.28 6.87 -12.25
C GLY A 82 -11.67 5.55 -12.94
N GLY A 83 -12.35 4.67 -12.19
CA GLY A 83 -12.75 3.33 -12.64
C GLY A 83 -11.80 2.20 -12.21
N PHE A 84 -10.58 2.53 -11.80
CA PHE A 84 -9.58 1.61 -11.25
C PHE A 84 -9.57 1.65 -9.71
N GLY A 85 -8.77 0.76 -9.09
CA GLY A 85 -8.63 0.66 -7.65
C GLY A 85 -9.56 -0.38 -7.00
N VAL A 86 -9.80 -0.20 -5.71
CA VAL A 86 -10.65 -1.10 -4.92
C VAL A 86 -12.13 -0.88 -5.21
N ARG A 87 -12.88 -1.97 -5.26
CA ARG A 87 -14.34 -1.98 -5.37
C ARG A 87 -14.91 -2.77 -4.21
N PHE A 88 -15.54 -2.07 -3.28
CA PHE A 88 -16.25 -2.67 -2.16
C PHE A 88 -17.60 -3.22 -2.61
N ARG A 89 -17.92 -4.43 -2.18
CA ARG A 89 -19.21 -5.08 -2.38
C ARG A 89 -19.94 -5.08 -1.04
N LEU A 90 -21.05 -4.35 -0.96
CA LEU A 90 -21.87 -4.21 0.26
C LEU A 90 -23.14 -5.05 0.18
N THR A 91 -23.04 -6.26 -0.37
CA THR A 91 -24.16 -7.19 -0.58
C THR A 91 -23.98 -8.44 0.26
#